data_AF-A0A2P5HS02-F1
#
_entry.id   AF-A0A2P5HS02-F1
#
_cell.length_a   1.000
_cell.length_b   1.000
_cell.length_c   1.000
_cell.angle_alpha   90.00
_cell.angle_beta   90.00
_cell.angle_gamma   90.00
#
_symmetry.space_group_name_H-M   'P 1'
#
loop_
_entity.id
_entity.type
_entity.pdbx_description
1 polymer ?
#
loop_
_entity_poly.entity_id
_entity_poly.type
_entity_poly.pdbx_seq_one_letter_code
_entity_poly.pdbx_strand_id
1 'polypeptide(L)'
;MNLNLGQRAMIVALQAAHPEMGKKKLTTEANKLLPAKMHIEKSQLRDFLRSRDEPTTSNPPVIATKPRDEAFVTGTANPIFHLLREAEREYLLNMDFTHVHGMHQSHSDSGERCHPVAHLRHHFVVLLVLMGFRPCVPFVSPRLAGIAKMSEMVLRCFMPLMEQFDLESYGFKLLYVAADVKTYDSRFHGFKGTWVLADTQSAGWRAVGDMFAMPNTPISAKQLCTAFGFPLQDEDEFYNKVEILDATEHAVLQDHSSQHTCKVGVLKIFCGQGDVADWDRIAEYYSACRELAAVLGTELTLDLCEHPRMRVWCWMTGRLAQTQSVIGA
;
A
#
# COMPACT_ATOMS: atom_id res chain seq x y z
N MET A 1 -21.06 19.28 -8.40
CA MET A 1 -20.45 17.94 -8.33
C MET A 1 -20.20 17.63 -6.86
N ASN A 2 -20.48 16.43 -6.35
CA ASN A 2 -20.21 16.10 -4.95
C ASN A 2 -18.74 15.73 -4.75
N LEU A 3 -18.22 15.90 -3.53
CA LEU A 3 -16.89 15.38 -3.17
C LEU A 3 -16.88 13.86 -3.34
N ASN A 4 -15.83 13.33 -3.99
CA ASN A 4 -15.60 11.88 -4.05
C ASN A 4 -15.11 11.34 -2.70
N LEU A 5 -15.05 10.01 -2.57
CA LEU A 5 -14.70 9.38 -1.29
C LEU A 5 -13.31 9.80 -0.79
N GLY A 6 -12.32 9.89 -1.69
CA GLY A 6 -10.96 10.34 -1.36
C GLY A 6 -10.93 11.76 -0.81
N GLN A 7 -11.56 12.71 -1.49
CA GLN A 7 -11.63 14.10 -1.05
C GLN A 7 -12.27 14.21 0.34
N ARG A 8 -13.34 13.45 0.61
CA ARG A 8 -13.98 13.40 1.93
C ARG A 8 -13.03 12.86 2.99
N ALA A 9 -12.38 11.73 2.73
CA ALA A 9 -11.42 11.11 3.65
C ALA A 9 -10.27 12.06 4.00
N MET A 10 -9.71 12.75 3.00
CA MET A 10 -8.66 13.75 3.19
C MET A 10 -9.13 14.93 4.06
N ILE A 11 -10.31 15.48 3.78
CA ILE A 11 -10.89 16.60 4.56
C ILE A 11 -11.09 16.18 6.02
N VAL A 12 -11.66 15.00 6.26
CA VAL A 12 -11.89 14.47 7.62
C VAL A 12 -10.56 14.35 8.38
N ALA A 13 -9.54 13.77 7.74
CA ALA A 13 -8.23 13.60 8.34
C ALA A 13 -7.53 14.95 8.65
N LEU A 14 -7.57 15.90 7.71
CA LEU A 14 -6.99 17.24 7.92
C LEU A 14 -7.68 18.00 9.06
N GLN A 15 -9.00 17.86 9.22
CA GLN A 15 -9.73 18.45 10.34
C GLN A 15 -9.39 17.79 11.67
N ALA A 16 -9.24 16.46 11.69
CA ALA A 16 -8.87 15.75 12.90
C ALA A 16 -7.44 16.13 13.36
N ALA A 17 -6.52 16.30 12.42
CA ALA A 17 -5.14 16.71 12.70
C ALA A 17 -5.01 18.19 13.08
N HIS A 18 -5.93 19.05 12.62
CA HIS A 18 -5.92 20.50 12.87
C HIS A 18 -7.33 21.04 13.17
N PRO A 19 -7.90 20.75 14.37
CA PRO A 19 -9.28 21.12 14.71
C PRO A 19 -9.56 22.63 14.64
N GLU A 20 -8.53 23.45 14.87
CA GLU A 20 -8.58 24.91 14.80
C GLU A 20 -8.55 25.46 13.35
N MET A 21 -8.36 24.61 12.35
CA MET A 21 -8.23 25.02 10.96
C MET A 21 -9.59 25.49 10.39
N GLY A 22 -9.72 26.81 10.21
CA GLY A 22 -10.90 27.39 9.57
C GLY A 22 -11.12 26.90 8.11
N LYS A 23 -12.39 26.87 7.67
CA LYS A 23 -12.83 26.31 6.37
C LYS A 23 -12.01 26.81 5.18
N LYS A 24 -11.66 28.11 5.12
CA LYS A 24 -10.85 28.68 4.04
C LYS A 24 -9.46 28.04 3.96
N LYS A 25 -8.80 27.89 5.11
CA LYS A 25 -7.45 27.28 5.20
C LYS A 25 -7.53 25.79 4.88
N LEU A 26 -8.56 25.10 5.36
CA LEU A 26 -8.82 23.69 5.05
C LEU A 26 -9.00 23.43 3.55
N THR A 27 -9.79 24.24 2.83
CA THR A 27 -9.90 24.13 1.37
C THR A 27 -8.55 24.32 0.70
N THR A 28 -7.78 25.33 1.12
CA THR A 28 -6.46 25.61 0.55
C THR A 28 -5.48 24.47 0.79
N GLU A 29 -5.41 23.92 2.00
CA GLU A 29 -4.52 22.79 2.30
C GLU A 29 -4.93 21.53 1.54
N ALA A 30 -6.22 21.19 1.50
CA ALA A 30 -6.68 20.04 0.73
C ALA A 30 -6.35 20.18 -0.77
N ASN A 31 -6.59 21.35 -1.38
CA ASN A 31 -6.29 21.57 -2.79
C ASN A 31 -4.79 21.56 -3.13
N LYS A 32 -3.89 21.85 -2.17
CA LYS A 32 -2.44 21.69 -2.37
C LYS A 32 -2.03 20.21 -2.49
N LEU A 33 -2.82 19.31 -1.90
CA LEU A 33 -2.53 17.88 -1.82
C LEU A 33 -3.23 17.09 -2.93
N LEU A 34 -4.18 17.71 -3.62
CA LEU A 34 -4.89 17.10 -4.73
C LEU A 34 -4.09 17.20 -6.04
N PRO A 35 -4.29 16.24 -6.97
CA PRO A 35 -3.79 16.35 -8.34
C PRO A 35 -4.28 17.63 -9.01
N ALA A 36 -3.49 18.20 -9.92
CA ALA A 36 -3.82 19.47 -10.59
C ALA A 36 -5.18 19.48 -11.31
N LYS A 37 -5.67 18.32 -11.74
CA LYS A 37 -6.99 18.15 -12.40
C LYS A 37 -8.16 18.03 -11.41
N MET A 38 -7.88 17.95 -10.11
CA MET A 38 -8.88 17.82 -9.05
C MET A 38 -8.88 19.09 -8.19
N HIS A 39 -10.06 19.60 -7.88
CA HIS A 39 -10.22 20.79 -7.07
C HIS A 39 -11.47 20.66 -6.19
N ILE A 40 -11.34 21.02 -4.90
CA ILE A 40 -12.44 21.16 -3.95
C ILE A 40 -12.88 22.63 -3.93
N GLU A 41 -14.10 22.88 -4.37
CA GLU A 41 -14.75 24.18 -4.22
C GLU A 41 -15.15 24.43 -2.77
N LYS A 42 -15.16 25.71 -2.38
CA LYS A 42 -15.58 26.12 -1.03
C LYS A 42 -17.06 25.77 -0.74
N SER A 43 -17.90 25.75 -1.77
CA SER A 43 -19.30 25.31 -1.72
C SER A 43 -19.37 23.83 -1.33
N GLN A 44 -18.69 22.96 -2.08
CA GLN A 44 -18.63 21.52 -1.83
C GLN A 44 -18.14 21.18 -0.42
N LEU A 45 -17.06 21.84 0.04
CA LEU A 45 -16.56 21.66 1.41
C LEU A 45 -17.62 22.09 2.44
N ARG A 46 -18.26 23.24 2.24
CA ARG A 46 -19.27 23.76 3.17
C ARG A 46 -20.45 22.81 3.29
N ASP A 47 -20.94 22.31 2.18
CA ASP A 47 -22.10 21.41 2.12
C ASP A 47 -21.77 20.08 2.79
N PHE A 48 -20.59 19.52 2.52
CA PHE A 48 -20.10 18.32 3.20
C PHE A 48 -20.00 18.52 4.72
N LEU A 49 -19.38 19.60 5.18
CA LEU A 49 -19.26 19.86 6.62
C LEU A 49 -20.61 20.08 7.29
N ARG A 50 -21.54 20.81 6.63
CA ARG A 50 -22.90 20.99 7.14
C ARG A 50 -23.62 19.65 7.30
N SER A 51 -23.55 18.77 6.30
CA SER A 51 -24.17 17.44 6.37
C SER A 51 -23.63 16.56 7.49
N ARG A 52 -22.42 16.86 8.01
CA ARG A 52 -21.80 16.14 9.12
C ARG A 52 -22.15 16.73 10.49
N ASP A 53 -22.33 18.05 10.55
CA ASP A 53 -22.69 18.78 11.78
C ASP A 53 -24.20 18.76 12.06
N GLU A 54 -25.03 18.38 11.07
CA GLU A 54 -26.46 18.17 11.28
C GLU A 54 -26.68 17.01 12.28
N PRO A 55 -27.35 17.26 13.43
CA PRO A 55 -27.63 16.21 14.40
C PRO A 55 -28.53 15.18 13.74
N THR A 56 -27.95 14.05 13.38
CA THR A 56 -28.69 12.86 12.97
C THR A 56 -29.47 12.42 14.20
N THR A 57 -30.77 12.71 14.23
CA THR A 57 -31.73 12.28 15.28
C THR A 57 -31.97 10.77 15.26
N SER A 58 -31.24 10.04 14.43
CA SER A 58 -31.18 8.58 14.41
C SER A 58 -29.71 8.21 14.58
N ASN A 59 -29.42 7.28 15.50
CA ASN A 59 -28.14 6.58 15.47
C ASN A 59 -27.92 6.15 14.01
N PRO A 60 -26.75 6.44 13.39
CA PRO A 60 -26.48 5.97 12.04
C PRO A 60 -26.76 4.47 12.03
N PRO A 61 -27.56 3.95 11.07
CA PRO A 61 -27.81 2.52 11.02
C PRO A 61 -26.44 1.85 10.99
N VAL A 62 -26.22 0.90 11.90
CA VAL A 62 -25.08 -0.01 11.80
C VAL A 62 -25.35 -0.79 10.51
N ILE A 63 -24.83 -0.28 9.40
CA ILE A 63 -24.93 -0.97 8.11
C ILE A 63 -24.09 -2.22 8.30
N ALA A 64 -24.77 -3.36 8.41
CA ALA A 64 -24.11 -4.65 8.48
C ALA A 64 -23.18 -4.78 7.27
N THR A 65 -21.92 -5.12 7.52
CA THR A 65 -20.96 -5.32 6.45
C THR A 65 -21.39 -6.52 5.61
N LYS A 66 -21.25 -6.41 4.29
CA LYS A 66 -21.48 -7.53 3.36
C LYS A 66 -20.47 -8.65 3.65
N PRO A 67 -20.85 -9.93 3.45
CA PRO A 67 -19.95 -11.05 3.63
C PRO A 67 -18.82 -11.02 2.59
N ARG A 68 -17.64 -11.54 2.96
CA ARG A 68 -16.47 -11.69 2.09
C ARG A 68 -16.25 -13.16 1.70
N ASP A 69 -17.28 -13.75 1.11
CA ASP A 69 -17.29 -15.14 0.66
C ASP A 69 -16.67 -15.29 -0.75
N GLU A 70 -16.84 -16.47 -1.37
CA GLU A 70 -16.35 -16.74 -2.72
C GLU A 70 -16.89 -15.77 -3.78
N ALA A 71 -18.11 -15.25 -3.60
CA ALA A 71 -18.68 -14.25 -4.51
C ALA A 71 -17.95 -12.91 -4.39
N PHE A 72 -17.53 -12.51 -3.19
CA PHE A 72 -16.64 -11.35 -3.01
C PHE A 72 -15.28 -11.58 -3.67
N VAL A 73 -14.67 -12.75 -3.49
CA VAL A 73 -13.36 -13.06 -4.09
C VAL A 73 -13.43 -12.98 -5.61
N THR A 74 -14.37 -13.71 -6.22
CA THR A 74 -14.50 -13.82 -7.68
C THR A 74 -15.09 -12.57 -8.34
N GLY A 75 -16.07 -11.93 -7.71
CA GLY A 75 -16.80 -10.78 -8.25
C GLY A 75 -16.25 -9.42 -7.85
N THR A 76 -15.30 -9.34 -6.90
CA THR A 76 -14.76 -8.06 -6.40
C THR A 76 -13.23 -8.08 -6.27
N ALA A 77 -12.65 -8.93 -5.42
CA ALA A 77 -11.21 -8.88 -5.15
C ALA A 77 -10.36 -9.18 -6.40
N ASN A 78 -10.70 -10.23 -7.15
CA ASN A 78 -9.99 -10.62 -8.36
C ASN A 78 -10.11 -9.56 -9.49
N PRO A 79 -11.31 -9.04 -9.82
CA PRO A 79 -11.44 -7.93 -10.75
C PRO A 79 -10.64 -6.69 -10.36
N ILE A 80 -10.67 -6.30 -9.07
CA ILE A 80 -9.90 -5.15 -8.59
C ILE A 80 -8.40 -5.36 -8.80
N PHE A 81 -7.87 -6.56 -8.54
CA PHE A 81 -6.46 -6.85 -8.79
C PHE A 81 -6.06 -6.58 -10.25
N HIS A 82 -6.82 -7.10 -11.21
CA HIS A 82 -6.51 -6.92 -12.64
C HIS A 82 -6.66 -5.46 -13.07
N LEU A 83 -7.78 -4.82 -12.72
CA LEU A 83 -8.06 -3.43 -13.09
C LEU A 83 -7.04 -2.47 -12.47
N LEU A 84 -6.65 -2.69 -11.20
CA LEU A 84 -5.66 -1.87 -10.53
C LEU A 84 -4.27 -2.07 -11.14
N ARG A 85 -3.87 -3.32 -11.44
CA ARG A 85 -2.58 -3.61 -12.08
C ARG A 85 -2.45 -2.89 -13.42
N GLU A 86 -3.51 -2.89 -14.22
CA GLU A 86 -3.55 -2.19 -15.51
C GLU A 86 -3.55 -0.67 -15.34
N ALA A 87 -4.38 -0.14 -14.44
CA ALA A 87 -4.44 1.30 -14.18
C ALA A 87 -3.14 1.85 -13.60
N GLU A 88 -2.46 1.11 -12.71
CA GLU A 88 -1.12 1.45 -12.22
C GLU A 88 -0.10 1.45 -13.36
N ARG A 89 -0.11 0.41 -14.20
CA ARG A 89 0.78 0.31 -15.36
C ARG A 89 0.61 1.51 -16.28
N GLU A 90 -0.62 1.79 -16.71
CA GLU A 90 -0.91 2.91 -17.61
C GLU A 90 -0.52 4.24 -16.99
N TYR A 91 -0.89 4.49 -15.73
CA TYR A 91 -0.54 5.73 -15.04
C TYR A 91 0.97 5.94 -14.98
N LEU A 92 1.70 4.92 -14.55
CA LEU A 92 3.14 5.03 -14.29
C LEU A 92 3.97 5.07 -15.58
N LEU A 93 3.60 4.31 -16.62
CA LEU A 93 4.28 4.36 -17.93
C LEU A 93 4.07 5.70 -18.65
N ASN A 94 2.95 6.38 -18.39
CA ASN A 94 2.66 7.69 -18.97
C ASN A 94 3.19 8.87 -18.14
N MET A 95 3.90 8.62 -17.04
CA MET A 95 4.53 9.70 -16.28
C MET A 95 5.78 10.21 -16.99
N ASP A 96 5.94 11.52 -16.99
CA ASP A 96 7.16 12.17 -17.47
C ASP A 96 8.39 11.70 -16.68
N PHE A 97 9.49 11.47 -17.41
CA PHE A 97 10.77 10.99 -16.90
C PHE A 97 11.29 11.82 -15.72
N THR A 98 11.11 13.15 -15.75
CA THR A 98 11.56 14.03 -14.65
C THR A 98 10.80 13.74 -13.35
N HIS A 99 9.51 13.40 -13.43
CA HIS A 99 8.71 13.01 -12.26
C HIS A 99 9.11 11.63 -11.75
N VAL A 100 9.33 10.70 -12.66
CA VAL A 100 9.77 9.32 -12.38
C VAL A 100 11.13 9.32 -11.67
N HIS A 101 12.08 10.15 -12.11
CA HIS A 101 13.40 10.30 -11.49
C HIS A 101 13.35 10.88 -10.07
N GLY A 102 12.45 11.84 -9.82
CA GLY A 102 12.24 12.42 -8.49
C GLY A 102 11.76 11.43 -7.42
N MET A 103 11.22 10.28 -7.83
CA MET A 103 10.71 9.22 -6.95
C MET A 103 11.71 8.10 -6.69
N HIS A 104 12.85 8.07 -7.38
CA HIS A 104 13.81 6.97 -7.28
C HIS A 104 14.74 7.11 -6.07
N GLN A 105 14.94 6.03 -5.31
CA GLN A 105 16.15 5.80 -4.51
C GLN A 105 17.19 5.12 -5.41
N SER A 106 18.16 5.86 -5.98
CA SER A 106 19.38 5.20 -6.47
C SER A 106 20.50 5.46 -5.47
N HIS A 107 20.98 4.37 -4.87
CA HIS A 107 22.25 4.29 -4.15
C HIS A 107 23.29 3.46 -4.93
N SER A 108 23.00 3.12 -6.19
CA SER A 108 23.94 2.40 -7.04
C SER A 108 24.55 3.33 -8.08
N ASP A 109 25.87 3.51 -8.02
CA ASP A 109 26.71 4.19 -9.01
C ASP A 109 26.83 3.41 -10.34
N SER A 110 26.09 2.30 -10.51
CA SER A 110 26.02 1.57 -11.77
C SER A 110 25.09 2.31 -12.74
N GLY A 111 25.68 2.94 -13.75
CA GLY A 111 25.07 3.87 -14.72
C GLY A 111 23.97 3.32 -15.65
N GLU A 112 23.28 2.25 -15.28
CA GLU A 112 22.13 1.73 -16.00
C GLU A 112 20.85 2.21 -15.33
N ARG A 113 20.19 3.17 -15.99
CA ARG A 113 18.98 3.82 -15.49
C ARG A 113 17.81 2.84 -15.59
N CYS A 114 17.51 2.15 -14.50
CA CYS A 114 16.37 1.26 -14.48
C CYS A 114 15.04 2.03 -14.45
N HIS A 115 14.00 1.52 -15.13
CA HIS A 115 12.68 2.14 -15.15
C HIS A 115 12.02 2.12 -13.76
N PRO A 116 11.87 3.25 -13.04
CA PRO A 116 11.45 3.31 -11.62
C PRO A 116 10.00 2.93 -11.36
N VAL A 117 9.21 2.77 -12.43
CA VAL A 117 7.78 2.40 -12.39
C VAL A 117 7.51 1.06 -11.71
N ALA A 118 8.50 0.16 -11.70
CA ALA A 118 8.33 -1.16 -11.09
C ALA A 118 8.16 -1.11 -9.55
N HIS A 119 8.82 -0.16 -8.86
CA HIS A 119 8.82 -0.10 -7.39
C HIS A 119 7.61 0.61 -6.77
N LEU A 120 6.78 1.25 -7.58
CA LEU A 120 5.66 2.08 -7.11
C LEU A 120 4.30 1.36 -7.20
N ARG A 121 4.32 0.06 -7.45
CA ARG A 121 3.11 -0.75 -7.70
C ARG A 121 2.56 -1.35 -6.42
N HIS A 122 1.24 -1.30 -6.26
CA HIS A 122 0.54 -1.69 -5.05
C HIS A 122 -0.57 -2.71 -5.31
N HIS A 123 -0.89 -3.03 -6.56
CA HIS A 123 -1.98 -3.98 -6.91
C HIS A 123 -1.96 -5.29 -6.12
N PHE A 124 -0.78 -5.93 -5.97
CA PHE A 124 -0.70 -7.18 -5.23
C PHE A 124 -0.85 -7.01 -3.71
N VAL A 125 -0.26 -5.97 -3.11
CA VAL A 125 -0.43 -5.72 -1.66
C VAL A 125 -1.82 -5.23 -1.30
N VAL A 126 -2.54 -4.57 -2.23
CA VAL A 126 -3.97 -4.29 -2.11
C VAL A 126 -4.75 -5.60 -2.09
N LEU A 127 -4.48 -6.52 -3.02
CA LEU A 127 -5.10 -7.85 -3.02
C LEU A 127 -4.89 -8.59 -1.68
N LEU A 128 -3.69 -8.55 -1.11
CA LEU A 128 -3.42 -9.17 0.20
C LEU A 128 -4.30 -8.60 1.32
N VAL A 129 -4.62 -7.31 1.28
CA VAL A 129 -5.57 -6.72 2.24
C VAL A 129 -6.99 -7.20 1.96
N LEU A 130 -7.42 -7.21 0.69
CA LEU A 130 -8.76 -7.67 0.30
C LEU A 130 -9.01 -9.13 0.68
N MET A 131 -7.99 -9.98 0.57
CA MET A 131 -8.03 -11.40 0.93
C MET A 131 -7.84 -11.66 2.43
N GLY A 132 -7.68 -10.62 3.25
CA GLY A 132 -7.53 -10.74 4.71
C GLY A 132 -6.15 -11.23 5.19
N PHE A 133 -5.16 -11.31 4.30
CA PHE A 133 -3.77 -11.64 4.67
C PHE A 133 -3.12 -10.52 5.48
N ARG A 134 -3.56 -9.27 5.24
CA ARG A 134 -3.00 -8.08 5.87
C ARG A 134 -4.09 -7.15 6.40
N PRO A 135 -3.94 -6.56 7.59
CA PRO A 135 -4.89 -5.59 8.11
C PRO A 135 -4.91 -4.28 7.30
N CYS A 136 -3.77 -3.88 6.72
CA CYS A 136 -3.69 -2.67 5.92
C CYS A 136 -2.47 -2.66 4.97
N VAL A 137 -2.48 -1.71 4.04
CA VAL A 137 -1.34 -1.36 3.19
C VAL A 137 -1.21 0.16 3.05
N PRO A 138 -0.04 0.74 3.36
CA PRO A 138 0.23 2.15 3.09
C PRO A 138 0.74 2.34 1.65
N PHE A 139 0.24 3.36 0.96
CA PHE A 139 0.71 3.82 -0.34
C PHE A 139 1.84 4.84 -0.13
N VAL A 140 3.02 4.35 0.23
CA VAL A 140 4.18 5.18 0.61
C VAL A 140 5.13 5.39 -0.57
N SER A 141 5.77 6.56 -0.59
CA SER A 141 6.97 6.79 -1.39
C SER A 141 8.14 7.07 -0.46
N PRO A 142 9.34 6.51 -0.73
CA PRO A 142 10.53 6.77 0.08
C PRO A 142 11.01 8.23 0.03
N ARG A 143 10.44 9.08 -0.82
CA ARG A 143 10.80 10.51 -0.94
C ARG A 143 9.56 11.40 -0.84
N LEU A 144 9.73 12.55 -0.18
CA LEU A 144 8.68 13.56 -0.03
C LEU A 144 8.08 14.00 -1.39
N ALA A 145 8.90 14.13 -2.43
CA ALA A 145 8.45 14.47 -3.77
C ALA A 145 7.52 13.42 -4.40
N GLY A 146 7.62 12.16 -3.99
CA GLY A 146 6.76 11.08 -4.45
C GLY A 146 5.41 11.01 -3.75
N ILE A 147 5.23 11.63 -2.58
CA ILE A 147 3.98 11.56 -1.80
C ILE A 147 2.78 12.14 -2.58
N ALA A 148 2.98 13.28 -3.25
CA ALA A 148 1.94 13.87 -4.09
C ALA A 148 1.57 12.97 -5.28
N LYS A 149 2.56 12.28 -5.86
CA LYS A 149 2.35 11.35 -6.99
C LYS A 149 1.68 10.06 -6.56
N MET A 150 2.04 9.53 -5.39
CA MET A 150 1.33 8.40 -4.78
C MET A 150 -0.13 8.76 -4.48
N SER A 151 -0.38 9.96 -3.95
CA SER A 151 -1.74 10.46 -3.77
C SER A 151 -2.51 10.54 -5.08
N GLU A 152 -1.87 11.01 -6.15
CA GLU A 152 -2.48 11.05 -7.48
C GLU A 152 -2.78 9.65 -8.03
N MET A 153 -1.86 8.69 -7.89
CA MET A 153 -2.07 7.29 -8.28
C MET A 153 -3.24 6.68 -7.51
N VAL A 154 -3.32 6.89 -6.19
CA VAL A 154 -4.43 6.40 -5.37
C VAL A 154 -5.76 7.00 -5.84
N LEU A 155 -5.82 8.32 -6.05
CA LEU A 155 -7.04 9.01 -6.45
C LEU A 155 -7.49 8.70 -7.88
N ARG A 156 -6.57 8.38 -8.79
CA ARG A 156 -6.88 8.08 -10.20
C ARG A 156 -7.07 6.59 -10.49
N CYS A 157 -6.27 5.73 -9.87
CA CYS A 157 -6.25 4.31 -10.18
C CYS A 157 -7.08 3.49 -9.18
N PHE A 158 -6.96 3.76 -7.88
CA PHE A 158 -7.59 2.91 -6.86
C PHE A 158 -8.94 3.42 -6.36
N MET A 159 -9.08 4.74 -6.16
CA MET A 159 -10.32 5.36 -5.68
C MET A 159 -11.55 5.02 -6.55
N PRO A 160 -11.47 5.05 -7.89
CA PRO A 160 -12.61 4.66 -8.72
C PRO A 160 -13.03 3.21 -8.49
N LEU A 161 -12.07 2.30 -8.21
CA LEU A 161 -12.35 0.90 -7.93
C LEU A 161 -13.01 0.73 -6.55
N MET A 162 -12.58 1.48 -5.54
CA MET A 162 -13.26 1.53 -4.23
C MET A 162 -14.74 1.89 -4.38
N GLU A 163 -15.06 2.87 -5.20
CA GLU A 163 -16.44 3.33 -5.45
C GLU A 163 -17.22 2.34 -6.34
N GLN A 164 -16.61 1.86 -7.44
CA GLN A 164 -17.23 0.93 -8.37
C GLN A 164 -17.64 -0.40 -7.71
N PHE A 165 -16.80 -0.92 -6.82
CA PHE A 165 -17.02 -2.20 -6.14
C PHE A 165 -17.61 -2.05 -4.73
N ASP A 166 -17.94 -0.82 -4.31
CA ASP A 166 -18.55 -0.54 -3.00
C ASP A 166 -17.77 -1.18 -1.83
N LEU A 167 -16.44 -1.01 -1.84
CA LEU A 167 -15.54 -1.66 -0.88
C LEU A 167 -15.82 -1.25 0.58
N GLU A 168 -16.38 -0.06 0.82
CA GLU A 168 -16.79 0.36 2.16
C GLU A 168 -17.90 -0.54 2.74
N SER A 169 -18.82 -1.02 1.90
CA SER A 169 -19.86 -1.96 2.34
C SER A 169 -19.31 -3.31 2.79
N TYR A 170 -18.12 -3.69 2.33
CA TYR A 170 -17.40 -4.88 2.78
C TYR A 170 -16.48 -4.59 3.96
N GLY A 171 -16.48 -3.38 4.52
CA GLY A 171 -15.63 -3.02 5.67
C GLY A 171 -14.17 -2.71 5.31
N PHE A 172 -13.92 -2.18 4.11
CA PHE A 172 -12.62 -1.58 3.78
C PHE A 172 -12.71 -0.07 3.83
N LYS A 173 -11.62 0.58 4.25
CA LYS A 173 -11.57 2.03 4.33
C LYS A 173 -10.24 2.55 3.80
N LEU A 174 -10.31 3.65 3.04
CA LEU A 174 -9.14 4.40 2.66
C LEU A 174 -8.94 5.58 3.62
N LEU A 175 -7.80 5.62 4.28
CA LEU A 175 -7.42 6.66 5.24
C LEU A 175 -6.37 7.58 4.63
N TYR A 176 -6.51 8.89 4.85
CA TYR A 176 -5.46 9.85 4.56
C TYR A 176 -4.67 10.16 5.84
N VAL A 177 -3.35 10.09 5.78
CA VAL A 177 -2.48 10.30 6.94
C VAL A 177 -2.08 11.76 7.01
N ALA A 178 -2.86 12.59 7.70
CA ALA A 178 -2.62 14.05 7.76
C ALA A 178 -1.49 14.47 8.72
N ALA A 179 -1.22 13.64 9.74
CA ALA A 179 -0.21 13.89 10.76
C ALA A 179 1.01 12.99 10.56
N ASP A 180 2.14 13.37 11.14
CA ASP A 180 3.34 12.54 11.08
C ASP A 180 3.22 11.34 12.01
N VAL A 181 3.57 10.15 11.50
CA VAL A 181 3.61 8.93 12.30
C VAL A 181 5.01 8.81 12.85
N LYS A 182 5.17 9.13 14.15
CA LYS A 182 6.46 9.04 14.83
C LYS A 182 6.83 7.58 15.03
N THR A 183 8.03 7.20 14.62
CA THR A 183 8.57 5.86 14.81
C THR A 183 9.90 5.95 15.55
N TYR A 184 10.22 4.93 16.34
CA TYR A 184 11.54 4.84 16.98
C TYR A 184 12.66 4.51 15.99
N ASP A 185 12.28 3.89 14.87
CA ASP A 185 13.19 3.40 13.86
C ASP A 185 13.16 4.33 12.63
N SER A 186 14.29 4.96 12.36
CA SER A 186 14.47 5.90 11.25
C SER A 186 14.23 5.28 9.88
N ARG A 187 14.15 3.95 9.75
CA ARG A 187 13.76 3.27 8.51
C ARG A 187 12.28 3.45 8.16
N PHE A 188 11.44 3.73 9.15
CA PHE A 188 9.99 3.87 8.98
C PHE A 188 9.56 5.33 9.13
N HIS A 189 9.86 6.17 8.15
CA HIS A 189 9.42 7.57 8.10
C HIS A 189 8.58 7.83 6.85
N GLY A 190 7.97 9.02 6.77
CA GLY A 190 7.33 9.48 5.54
C GLY A 190 5.89 9.03 5.35
N PHE A 191 5.18 8.70 6.42
CA PHE A 191 3.74 8.41 6.35
C PHE A 191 2.87 9.66 6.20
N LYS A 192 3.36 10.84 6.64
CA LYS A 192 2.59 12.08 6.49
C LYS A 192 2.30 12.37 5.02
N GLY A 193 1.02 12.53 4.71
CA GLY A 193 0.50 12.83 3.39
C GLY A 193 0.26 11.62 2.50
N THR A 194 0.43 10.39 3.03
CA THR A 194 0.15 9.16 2.30
C THR A 194 -1.28 8.66 2.53
N TRP A 195 -1.62 7.58 1.83
CA TRP A 195 -2.89 6.88 1.97
C TRP A 195 -2.67 5.51 2.56
N VAL A 196 -3.65 5.00 3.30
CA VAL A 196 -3.66 3.64 3.83
C VAL A 196 -4.98 2.99 3.48
N LEU A 197 -4.95 1.87 2.74
CA LEU A 197 -6.10 0.99 2.65
C LEU A 197 -6.09 0.08 3.86
N ALA A 198 -7.19 0.04 4.60
CA ALA A 198 -7.34 -0.75 5.82
C ALA A 198 -8.61 -1.59 5.81
N ASP A 199 -8.49 -2.79 6.37
CA ASP A 199 -9.59 -3.68 6.69
C ASP A 199 -10.11 -3.38 8.10
N THR A 200 -11.34 -2.88 8.22
CA THR A 200 -11.95 -2.54 9.51
C THR A 200 -12.50 -3.76 10.26
N GLN A 201 -12.60 -4.91 9.59
CA GLN A 201 -13.01 -6.18 10.18
C GLN A 201 -11.81 -7.03 10.62
N SER A 202 -10.58 -6.64 10.23
CA SER A 202 -9.36 -7.32 10.67
C SER A 202 -9.17 -7.20 12.19
N ALA A 203 -8.67 -8.26 12.82
CA ALA A 203 -8.23 -8.21 14.22
C ALA A 203 -7.17 -7.12 14.47
N GLY A 204 -6.42 -6.73 13.43
CA GLY A 204 -5.42 -5.65 13.49
C GLY A 204 -6.00 -4.24 13.37
N TRP A 205 -7.30 -4.06 13.08
CA TRP A 205 -7.90 -2.75 12.79
C TRP A 205 -7.63 -1.71 13.87
N ARG A 206 -7.73 -2.09 15.14
CA ARG A 206 -7.47 -1.17 16.26
C ARG A 206 -6.05 -0.60 16.21
N ALA A 207 -5.05 -1.46 15.98
CA ALA A 207 -3.66 -1.03 15.86
C ALA A 207 -3.44 -0.10 14.66
N VAL A 208 -4.08 -0.38 13.53
CA VAL A 208 -4.05 0.47 12.33
C VAL A 208 -4.69 1.83 12.60
N GLY A 209 -5.85 1.86 13.27
CA GLY A 209 -6.57 3.08 13.63
C GLY A 209 -5.75 3.96 14.59
N ASP A 210 -5.23 3.38 15.67
CA ASP A 210 -4.40 4.09 16.64
C ASP A 210 -3.13 4.67 15.98
N MET A 211 -2.57 3.95 15.01
CA MET A 211 -1.35 4.35 14.30
C MET A 211 -1.55 5.48 13.29
N PHE A 212 -2.57 5.38 12.42
CA PHE A 212 -2.71 6.29 11.27
C PHE A 212 -3.79 7.35 11.45
N ALA A 213 -4.79 7.12 12.32
CA ALA A 213 -5.85 8.10 12.55
C ALA A 213 -5.54 9.05 13.72
N MET A 214 -4.75 8.60 14.73
CA MET A 214 -4.40 9.40 15.91
C MET A 214 -2.97 9.12 16.42
N PRO A 215 -1.91 9.48 15.66
CA PRO A 215 -0.52 9.20 16.06
C PRO A 215 -0.11 10.05 17.27
N ASN A 216 -0.43 9.60 18.48
CA ASN A 216 -0.17 10.32 19.72
C ASN A 216 1.16 9.93 20.38
N THR A 217 1.68 8.73 20.07
CA THR A 217 2.88 8.16 20.66
C THR A 217 3.81 7.59 19.58
N PRO A 218 5.14 7.65 19.77
CA PRO A 218 6.07 6.94 18.89
C PRO A 218 5.79 5.44 18.86
N ILE A 219 5.90 4.84 17.68
CA ILE A 219 5.54 3.45 17.40
C ILE A 219 6.83 2.64 17.13
N SER A 220 6.90 1.44 17.70
CA SER A 220 8.03 0.52 17.48
C SER A 220 7.93 -0.22 16.14
N ALA A 221 9.06 -0.74 15.67
CA ALA A 221 9.12 -1.63 14.51
C ALA A 221 8.17 -2.84 14.66
N LYS A 222 8.14 -3.45 15.85
CA LYS A 222 7.20 -4.52 16.20
C LYS A 222 5.73 -4.13 15.99
N GLN A 223 5.32 -2.98 16.53
CA GLN A 223 3.94 -2.50 16.39
C GLN A 223 3.57 -2.22 14.92
N LEU A 224 4.51 -1.66 14.15
CA LEU A 224 4.36 -1.50 12.70
C LEU A 224 4.18 -2.86 12.02
N CYS A 225 5.02 -3.84 12.38
CA CYS A 225 4.96 -5.15 11.78
C CYS A 225 3.63 -5.87 12.04
N THR A 226 3.14 -5.81 13.27
CA THR A 226 1.83 -6.32 13.64
C THR A 226 0.70 -5.61 12.90
N ALA A 227 0.71 -4.27 12.84
CA ALA A 227 -0.32 -3.51 12.13
C ALA A 227 -0.35 -3.81 10.62
N PHE A 228 0.81 -4.05 10.03
CA PHE A 228 0.96 -4.42 8.63
C PHE A 228 0.77 -5.92 8.35
N GLY A 229 0.60 -6.76 9.37
CA GLY A 229 0.40 -8.20 9.22
C GLY A 229 1.63 -8.92 8.65
N PHE A 230 2.85 -8.49 8.99
CA PHE A 230 4.04 -9.25 8.59
C PHE A 230 4.11 -10.60 9.32
N PRO A 231 4.65 -11.66 8.67
CA PRO A 231 4.73 -12.99 9.27
C PRO A 231 5.69 -13.06 10.46
N LEU A 232 6.63 -12.11 10.56
CA LEU A 232 7.53 -11.94 11.69
C LEU A 232 7.17 -10.66 12.44
N GLN A 233 6.90 -10.79 13.75
CA GLN A 233 6.39 -9.69 14.58
C GLN A 233 7.31 -9.37 15.76
N ASP A 234 8.40 -10.11 15.97
CA ASP A 234 9.15 -10.10 17.23
C ASP A 234 10.55 -9.46 17.15
N GLU A 235 10.86 -8.75 16.07
CA GLU A 235 12.22 -8.29 15.82
C GLU A 235 12.34 -6.78 16.04
N ASP A 236 13.11 -6.40 17.07
CA ASP A 236 13.53 -5.01 17.31
C ASP A 236 14.68 -4.59 16.38
N GLU A 237 15.43 -5.55 15.83
CA GLU A 237 16.56 -5.33 14.92
C GLU A 237 16.45 -6.16 13.65
N PHE A 238 16.06 -5.53 12.54
CA PHE A 238 16.11 -6.19 11.23
C PHE A 238 17.53 -6.18 10.65
N TYR A 239 18.10 -7.37 10.41
CA TYR A 239 19.43 -7.55 9.83
C TYR A 239 19.40 -7.95 8.35
N ASN A 240 18.39 -8.75 7.97
CA ASN A 240 18.25 -9.32 6.64
C ASN A 240 16.90 -8.95 6.04
N LYS A 241 16.78 -9.23 4.74
CA LYS A 241 15.63 -8.85 3.93
C LYS A 241 15.30 -9.95 2.93
N VAL A 242 14.01 -10.23 2.80
CA VAL A 242 13.43 -11.11 1.80
C VAL A 242 12.42 -10.32 0.98
N GLU A 243 12.46 -10.44 -0.35
CA GLU A 243 11.46 -9.79 -1.22
C GLU A 243 10.63 -10.82 -1.97
N ILE A 244 9.33 -10.59 -2.00
CA ILE A 244 8.41 -11.26 -2.92
C ILE A 244 8.28 -10.34 -4.13
N LEU A 245 8.49 -10.89 -5.33
CA LEU A 245 8.50 -10.14 -6.59
C LEU A 245 7.42 -10.68 -7.53
N ASP A 246 6.80 -9.79 -8.29
CA ASP A 246 5.88 -10.14 -9.39
C ASP A 246 6.69 -10.30 -10.68
N ALA A 247 6.96 -11.56 -11.06
CA ALA A 247 7.75 -11.88 -12.24
C ALA A 247 6.94 -11.65 -13.54
N THR A 248 5.63 -11.89 -13.50
CA THR A 248 4.75 -11.66 -14.64
C THR A 248 4.70 -10.17 -15.01
N GLU A 249 4.50 -9.30 -14.02
CA GLU A 249 4.47 -7.86 -14.28
C GLU A 249 5.86 -7.31 -14.66
N HIS A 250 6.93 -7.88 -14.11
CA HIS A 250 8.29 -7.53 -14.50
C HIS A 250 8.54 -7.83 -15.98
N ALA A 251 8.17 -9.03 -16.44
CA ALA A 251 8.29 -9.42 -17.85
C ALA A 251 7.46 -8.50 -18.77
N VAL A 252 6.21 -8.20 -18.40
CA VAL A 252 5.37 -7.26 -19.16
C VAL A 252 6.03 -5.88 -19.25
N LEU A 253 6.62 -5.38 -18.17
CA LEU A 253 7.31 -4.09 -18.19
C LEU A 253 8.60 -4.10 -19.03
N GLN A 254 9.33 -5.22 -19.05
CA GLN A 254 10.50 -5.38 -19.92
C GLN A 254 10.12 -5.26 -21.40
N ASP A 255 8.99 -5.84 -21.81
CA ASP A 255 8.50 -5.73 -23.20
C ASP A 255 8.15 -4.30 -23.60
N HIS A 256 7.79 -3.45 -22.63
CA HIS A 256 7.43 -2.04 -22.86
C HIS A 256 8.64 -1.09 -22.79
N SER A 257 9.81 -1.55 -22.32
CA SER A 257 10.97 -0.69 -22.10
C SER A 257 12.18 -1.14 -22.89
N SER A 258 12.78 -0.23 -23.65
CA SER A 258 14.11 -0.45 -24.25
C SER A 258 15.26 -0.31 -23.24
N GLN A 259 14.94 -0.02 -21.97
CA GLN A 259 15.88 0.15 -20.87
C GLN A 259 15.76 -0.99 -19.86
N HIS A 260 16.78 -1.13 -19.01
CA HIS A 260 16.72 -2.05 -17.88
C HIS A 260 15.49 -1.76 -17.02
N THR A 261 14.71 -2.79 -16.72
CA THR A 261 13.49 -2.66 -15.94
C THR A 261 13.77 -3.18 -14.53
N CYS A 262 13.53 -2.33 -13.52
CA CYS A 262 13.62 -2.74 -12.12
C CYS A 262 12.67 -3.90 -11.80
N LYS A 263 13.03 -4.71 -10.80
CA LYS A 263 12.15 -5.75 -10.23
C LYS A 263 10.85 -5.13 -9.72
N VAL A 264 9.72 -5.78 -9.96
CA VAL A 264 8.41 -5.37 -9.41
C VAL A 264 8.23 -5.99 -8.03
N GLY A 265 8.46 -5.20 -6.99
CA GLY A 265 8.32 -5.65 -5.61
C GLY A 265 6.86 -5.76 -5.19
N VAL A 266 6.46 -6.93 -4.68
CA VAL A 266 5.17 -7.13 -4.01
C VAL A 266 5.32 -6.80 -2.54
N LEU A 267 6.23 -7.47 -1.84
CA LEU A 267 6.38 -7.33 -0.40
C LEU A 267 7.85 -7.45 -0.01
N LYS A 268 8.27 -6.58 0.90
CA LYS A 268 9.57 -6.65 1.54
C LYS A 268 9.39 -7.08 2.99
N ILE A 269 9.89 -8.25 3.32
CA ILE A 269 9.86 -8.81 4.68
C ILE A 269 11.23 -8.59 5.29
N PHE A 270 11.24 -7.90 6.42
CA PHE A 270 12.44 -7.72 7.22
C PHE A 270 12.51 -8.83 8.27
N CYS A 271 13.69 -9.40 8.46
CA CYS A 271 13.93 -10.51 9.38
C CYS A 271 15.30 -10.35 10.04
N GLY A 272 15.50 -11.00 11.18
CA GLY A 272 16.77 -11.02 11.86
C GLY A 272 17.78 -11.94 11.18
N GLN A 273 18.78 -12.40 11.94
CA GLN A 273 19.60 -13.53 11.49
C GLN A 273 18.79 -14.82 11.33
N GLY A 274 17.63 -14.87 12.00
CA GLY A 274 16.59 -15.88 11.91
C GLY A 274 17.03 -17.26 12.41
N ASP A 275 16.10 -17.98 13.03
CA ASP A 275 16.20 -19.43 13.13
C ASP A 275 15.32 -20.12 12.07
N VAL A 276 15.35 -21.46 12.03
CA VAL A 276 14.59 -22.23 11.03
C VAL A 276 13.08 -21.98 11.13
N ALA A 277 12.55 -21.70 12.32
CA ALA A 277 11.12 -21.46 12.50
C ALA A 277 10.67 -20.13 11.87
N ASP A 278 11.52 -19.10 11.92
CA ASP A 278 11.27 -17.85 11.19
C ASP A 278 11.24 -18.08 9.68
N TRP A 279 12.20 -18.87 9.17
CA TRP A 279 12.28 -19.18 7.75
C TRP A 279 11.10 -20.01 7.26
N ASP A 280 10.63 -20.96 8.06
CA ASP A 280 9.40 -21.72 7.77
C ASP A 280 8.18 -20.79 7.71
N ARG A 281 8.02 -19.86 8.66
CA ARG A 281 6.93 -18.87 8.65
C ARG A 281 6.96 -17.99 7.39
N ILE A 282 8.13 -17.52 6.98
CA ILE A 282 8.27 -16.74 5.74
C ILE A 282 7.93 -17.60 4.52
N ALA A 283 8.40 -18.85 4.46
CA ALA A 283 8.15 -19.76 3.35
C ALA A 283 6.67 -20.16 3.21
N GLU A 284 5.98 -20.36 4.33
CA GLU A 284 4.53 -20.62 4.38
C GLU A 284 3.75 -19.40 3.88
N TYR A 285 4.08 -18.21 4.39
CA TYR A 285 3.45 -16.97 3.95
C TYR A 285 3.65 -16.74 2.44
N TYR A 286 4.87 -16.96 1.92
CA TYR A 286 5.16 -16.88 0.49
C TYR A 286 4.39 -17.93 -0.32
N SER A 287 4.29 -19.17 0.16
CA SER A 287 3.55 -20.24 -0.52
C SER A 287 2.07 -19.87 -0.68
N ALA A 288 1.45 -19.35 0.38
CA ALA A 288 0.06 -18.89 0.32
C ALA A 288 -0.12 -17.69 -0.63
N CYS A 289 0.84 -16.74 -0.66
CA CYS A 289 0.83 -15.66 -1.64
C CYS A 289 0.95 -16.17 -3.08
N ARG A 290 1.80 -17.18 -3.32
CA ARG A 290 2.01 -17.77 -4.65
C ARG A 290 0.77 -18.53 -5.13
N GLU A 291 0.11 -19.27 -4.27
CA GLU A 291 -1.15 -19.95 -4.61
C GLU A 291 -2.23 -18.95 -5.02
N LEU A 292 -2.37 -17.86 -4.25
CA LEU A 292 -3.27 -16.76 -4.59
C LEU A 292 -2.91 -16.10 -5.93
N ALA A 293 -1.62 -15.86 -6.18
CA ALA A 293 -1.15 -15.28 -7.44
C ALA A 293 -1.42 -16.19 -8.64
N ALA A 294 -1.24 -17.50 -8.48
CA ALA A 294 -1.44 -18.49 -9.54
C ALA A 294 -2.90 -18.52 -10.00
N VAL A 295 -3.86 -18.38 -9.08
CA VAL A 295 -5.30 -18.26 -9.41
C VAL A 295 -5.58 -17.05 -10.30
N LEU A 296 -4.78 -15.99 -10.17
CA LEU A 296 -4.88 -14.75 -10.94
C LEU A 296 -3.97 -14.73 -12.18
N GLY A 297 -3.32 -15.85 -12.51
CA GLY A 297 -2.39 -15.93 -13.64
C GLY A 297 -1.14 -15.07 -13.46
N THR A 298 -0.71 -14.85 -12.21
CA THR A 298 0.52 -14.14 -11.87
C THR A 298 1.53 -15.11 -11.24
N GLU A 299 2.78 -15.01 -11.66
CA GLU A 299 3.90 -15.73 -11.08
C GLU A 299 4.65 -14.84 -10.08
N LEU A 300 4.80 -15.35 -8.85
CA LEU A 300 5.62 -14.70 -7.82
C LEU A 300 6.93 -15.44 -7.64
N THR A 301 8.01 -14.68 -7.45
CA THR A 301 9.32 -15.22 -7.08
C THR A 301 9.77 -14.68 -5.73
N LEU A 302 10.65 -15.42 -5.06
CA LEU A 302 11.26 -15.03 -3.78
C LEU A 302 12.73 -14.66 -4.00
N ASP A 303 13.08 -13.41 -3.68
CA ASP A 303 14.45 -12.91 -3.69
C ASP A 303 15.07 -13.00 -2.30
N LEU A 304 16.17 -13.75 -2.23
CA LEU A 304 16.95 -14.04 -1.02
C LEU A 304 18.37 -13.48 -1.10
N CYS A 305 18.65 -12.52 -1.99
CA CYS A 305 20.00 -11.95 -2.17
C CYS A 305 20.56 -11.35 -0.87
N GLU A 306 19.69 -10.69 -0.09
CA GLU A 306 20.04 -10.09 1.21
C GLU A 306 19.79 -11.07 2.39
N HIS A 307 19.60 -12.37 2.12
CA HIS A 307 19.46 -13.40 3.15
C HIS A 307 20.14 -14.74 2.76
N PRO A 308 21.50 -14.80 2.72
CA PRO A 308 22.24 -15.96 2.22
C PRO A 308 22.00 -17.25 3.02
N ARG A 309 21.74 -17.15 4.34
CA ARG A 309 21.46 -18.31 5.20
C ARG A 309 20.14 -18.99 4.85
N MET A 310 19.05 -18.21 4.73
CA MET A 310 17.76 -18.72 4.31
C MET A 310 17.83 -19.32 2.90
N ARG A 311 18.61 -18.72 1.98
CA ARG A 311 18.85 -19.30 0.64
C ARG A 311 19.46 -20.70 0.71
N VAL A 312 20.48 -20.91 1.54
CA VAL A 312 21.09 -22.24 1.74
C VAL A 312 20.09 -23.21 2.37
N TRP A 313 19.30 -22.75 3.34
CA TRP A 313 18.24 -23.57 3.94
C TRP A 313 17.17 -24.00 2.91
N CYS A 314 16.68 -23.09 2.07
CA CYS A 314 15.76 -23.41 0.98
C CYS A 314 16.35 -24.46 0.03
N TRP A 315 17.66 -24.38 -0.24
CA TRP A 315 18.38 -25.37 -1.06
C TRP A 315 18.35 -26.75 -0.44
N MET A 316 18.78 -26.85 0.83
CA MET A 316 18.88 -28.14 1.54
C MET A 316 17.52 -28.81 1.75
N THR A 317 16.46 -28.03 1.87
CA THR A 317 15.09 -28.53 2.11
C THR A 317 14.30 -28.78 0.83
N GLY A 318 14.88 -28.58 -0.35
CA GLY A 318 14.17 -28.70 -1.63
C GLY A 318 13.12 -27.61 -1.89
N ARG A 319 13.06 -26.59 -1.04
CA ARG A 319 12.17 -25.42 -1.21
C ARG A 319 12.71 -24.41 -2.23
N LEU A 320 13.91 -24.62 -2.76
CA LEU A 320 14.58 -23.72 -3.72
C LEU A 320 13.96 -23.68 -5.12
N ALA A 321 13.23 -24.73 -5.53
CA ALA A 321 12.44 -24.71 -6.76
C ALA A 321 11.36 -23.60 -6.75
N GLN A 322 11.12 -23.01 -5.59
CA GLN A 322 10.19 -21.91 -5.34
C GLN A 322 10.88 -20.54 -5.31
N THR A 323 12.19 -20.46 -5.53
CA THR A 323 12.96 -19.21 -5.44
C THR A 323 13.80 -19.04 -6.71
N GLN A 324 13.58 -17.97 -7.47
CA GLN A 324 14.52 -17.60 -8.52
C GLN A 324 15.59 -16.68 -7.93
N SER A 325 16.83 -17.17 -7.97
CA SER A 325 18.00 -16.34 -7.84
C SER A 325 18.14 -15.52 -9.12
N VAL A 326 17.63 -14.29 -9.14
CA VAL A 326 18.04 -13.30 -10.15
C VAL A 326 19.48 -12.90 -9.83
N ILE A 327 20.42 -13.79 -10.16
CA ILE A 327 21.83 -13.42 -10.33
C ILE A 327 21.88 -12.68 -11.66
N GLY A 328 22.43 -11.47 -11.62
CA GLY A 328 22.47 -10.55 -12.75
C GLY A 328 23.07 -11.13 -14.02
N ALA A 329 22.61 -10.58 -15.13
CA ALA A 329 23.48 -10.18 -16.21
C ALA A 329 23.67 -8.66 -16.08
#